data_AF-B2UDT1-F1
#
_entry.id   AF-B2UDT1-F1
#
_cell.length_a   1.000
_cell.length_b   1.000
_cell.length_c   1.000
_cell.angle_alpha   90.00
_cell.angle_beta   90.00
_cell.angle_gamma   90.00
#
_symmetry.space_group_name_H-M   'P 1'
#
loop_
_entity.id
_entity.type
_entity.pdbx_description
1 polymer ?
#
loop_
_entity_poly.entity_id
_entity_poly.type
_entity_poly.pdbx_seq_one_letter_code
_entity_poly.pdbx_strand_id
1 'polypeptide(L)'
;MTKTLKDIELSNRLRTLIEGTFPTRGRFGALESVSGIGANRWKNFYYRKQEAAPDMVDFWCKKYPMEQTWLLTGVEAPNQAEFPFDAPVPRDWEGQTMGDRLNWVIKEWASPSGEQLFAYLEKKSRGSIPAAEWSRVVLRLAEPTLEMAQLVCQFRPRFTEWVLLGRVTGEPPVDPTDQSSIENWKKWNDLRMARHVELANRSRAAARQNHSQE
;
A
#
# COMPACT_ATOMS: atom_id res chain seq x y z
N MET A 1 -7.88 -3.09 -37.32
CA MET A 1 -8.88 -2.76 -36.28
C MET A 1 -8.60 -1.35 -35.81
N THR A 2 -9.60 -0.47 -35.90
CA THR A 2 -9.52 0.92 -35.43
C THR A 2 -9.45 0.91 -33.90
N LYS A 3 -8.39 1.53 -33.35
CA LYS A 3 -8.15 1.59 -31.91
C LYS A 3 -9.26 2.39 -31.23
N THR A 4 -9.79 1.90 -30.10
CA THR A 4 -10.73 2.69 -29.31
C THR A 4 -9.97 3.59 -28.33
N LEU A 5 -10.56 4.74 -27.97
CA LEU A 5 -9.99 5.64 -26.95
C LEU A 5 -9.79 4.91 -25.61
N LYS A 6 -10.69 3.99 -25.27
CA LYS A 6 -10.60 3.16 -24.05
C LYS A 6 -9.34 2.29 -24.03
N ASP A 7 -8.97 1.68 -25.17
CA ASP A 7 -7.78 0.84 -25.26
C ASP A 7 -6.48 1.64 -25.06
N ILE A 8 -6.47 2.88 -25.56
CA ILE A 8 -5.34 3.82 -25.42
C ILE A 8 -5.19 4.24 -23.95
N GLU A 9 -6.29 4.63 -23.30
CA GLU A 9 -6.28 5.03 -21.90
C GLU A 9 -5.85 3.89 -20.98
N LEU A 10 -6.41 2.69 -21.16
CA LEU A 10 -6.02 1.51 -20.39
C LEU A 10 -4.52 1.21 -20.56
N SER A 11 -4.01 1.28 -21.79
CA SER A 11 -2.60 1.06 -22.07
C SER A 11 -1.71 2.12 -21.43
N ASN A 12 -2.14 3.39 -21.40
CA ASN A 12 -1.42 4.45 -20.71
C ASN A 12 -1.40 4.22 -19.19
N ARG A 13 -2.54 3.86 -18.60
CA ARG A 13 -2.65 3.53 -17.17
C ARG A 13 -1.71 2.39 -16.80
N LEU A 14 -1.73 1.29 -17.55
CA LEU A 14 -0.83 0.17 -17.30
C LEU A 14 0.65 0.55 -17.41
N ARG A 15 1.02 1.44 -18.34
CA ARG A 15 2.41 1.95 -18.44
C ARG A 15 2.79 2.75 -17.19
N THR A 16 1.91 3.59 -16.67
CA THR A 16 2.13 4.34 -15.42
C THR A 16 2.35 3.39 -14.24
N LEU A 17 1.54 2.34 -14.11
CA LEU A 17 1.71 1.35 -13.03
C LEU A 17 3.03 0.61 -13.15
N ILE A 18 3.42 0.21 -14.37
CA ILE A 18 4.72 -0.41 -14.63
C ILE A 18 5.86 0.52 -14.24
N GLU A 19 5.75 1.80 -14.57
CA GLU A 19 6.79 2.78 -14.27
C GLU A 19 6.96 3.03 -12.77
N GLY A 20 5.85 3.08 -12.04
CA GLY A 20 5.90 3.21 -10.58
C GLY A 20 6.35 1.94 -9.86
N THR A 21 6.01 0.77 -10.41
CA THR A 21 6.25 -0.52 -9.74
C THR A 21 7.62 -1.11 -10.05
N PHE A 22 8.10 -1.02 -11.29
CA PHE A 22 9.32 -1.67 -11.73
C PHE A 22 10.47 -0.69 -11.95
N PRO A 23 11.71 -1.03 -11.54
CA PRO A 23 12.88 -0.18 -11.72
C PRO A 23 13.12 0.11 -13.20
N THR A 24 13.83 1.20 -13.51
CA THR A 24 14.12 1.58 -14.90
C THR A 24 15.05 0.57 -15.56
N ARG A 25 16.12 0.18 -14.85
CA ARG A 25 17.07 -0.82 -15.34
C ARG A 25 16.55 -2.23 -15.08
N GLY A 26 16.61 -3.10 -16.11
CA GLY A 26 16.20 -4.50 -15.99
C GLY A 26 14.68 -4.73 -15.92
N ARG A 27 13.86 -3.67 -16.01
CA ARG A 27 12.39 -3.70 -15.96
C ARG A 27 11.76 -4.88 -16.68
N PHE A 28 12.15 -5.09 -17.94
CA PHE A 28 11.52 -6.08 -18.80
C PHE A 28 11.89 -7.51 -18.44
N GLY A 29 13.10 -7.75 -17.95
CA GLY A 29 13.50 -9.05 -17.41
C GLY A 29 12.77 -9.36 -16.10
N ALA A 30 12.60 -8.35 -15.23
CA ALA A 30 11.80 -8.49 -14.02
C ALA A 30 10.32 -8.78 -14.36
N LEU A 31 9.73 -8.04 -15.30
CA LEU A 31 8.37 -8.26 -15.80
C LEU A 31 8.20 -9.67 -16.39
N GLU A 32 9.14 -10.14 -17.21
CA GLU A 32 9.12 -11.49 -17.77
C GLU A 32 9.18 -12.55 -16.67
N SER A 33 10.09 -12.39 -15.70
CA SER A 33 10.21 -13.31 -14.58
C SER A 33 8.94 -13.39 -13.73
N VAL A 34 8.21 -12.28 -13.55
CA VAL A 34 7.01 -12.26 -12.68
C VAL A 34 5.72 -12.63 -13.42
N SER A 35 5.63 -12.33 -14.71
CA SER A 35 4.40 -12.50 -15.50
C SER A 35 4.41 -13.71 -16.42
N GLY A 36 5.59 -14.27 -16.72
CA GLY A 36 5.77 -15.27 -17.78
C GLY A 36 5.58 -14.71 -19.20
N ILE A 37 5.29 -13.41 -19.35
CA ILE A 37 5.15 -12.76 -20.65
C ILE A 37 6.51 -12.25 -21.11
N GLY A 38 6.91 -12.61 -22.34
CA GLY A 38 8.27 -12.36 -22.82
C GLY A 38 8.72 -10.90 -22.73
N ALA A 39 9.98 -10.67 -22.34
CA ALA A 39 10.52 -9.31 -22.11
C ALA A 39 10.39 -8.40 -23.34
N ASN A 40 10.58 -8.95 -24.54
CA ASN A 40 10.40 -8.22 -25.79
C ASN A 40 8.96 -7.74 -26.00
N ARG A 41 7.97 -8.50 -25.52
CA ARG A 41 6.55 -8.16 -25.61
C ARG A 41 6.24 -7.02 -24.65
N TRP A 42 6.73 -7.08 -23.41
CA TRP A 42 6.66 -5.94 -22.49
C TRP A 42 7.36 -4.68 -23.02
N LYS A 43 8.53 -4.85 -23.65
CA LYS A 43 9.27 -3.75 -24.27
C LYS A 43 8.48 -3.09 -25.39
N ASN A 44 7.89 -3.88 -26.28
CA ASN A 44 7.05 -3.37 -27.36
C ASN A 44 5.81 -2.65 -26.82
N PHE A 45 5.19 -3.17 -25.76
CA PHE A 45 4.06 -2.51 -25.11
C PHE A 45 4.45 -1.17 -24.47
N TYR A 46 5.52 -1.17 -23.68
CA TYR A 46 5.96 0.01 -22.93
C TYR A 46 6.37 1.16 -23.86
N TYR A 47 7.11 0.86 -24.93
CA TYR A 47 7.50 1.84 -25.96
C TYR A 47 6.43 2.10 -27.03
N ARG A 48 5.15 1.81 -26.73
CA ARG A 48 3.98 2.13 -27.57
C ARG A 48 4.01 1.51 -28.97
N LYS A 49 4.78 0.44 -29.18
CA LYS A 49 4.77 -0.35 -30.42
C LYS A 49 3.55 -1.27 -30.50
N GLN A 50 2.97 -1.62 -29.36
CA GLN A 50 1.69 -2.33 -29.25
C GLN A 50 0.88 -1.80 -28.05
N GLU A 51 -0.43 -2.03 -28.08
CA GLU A 51 -1.30 -1.78 -26.92
C GLU A 51 -1.26 -2.94 -25.91
N ALA A 52 -1.87 -2.73 -24.75
CA ALA A 52 -1.97 -3.75 -23.72
C ALA A 52 -2.74 -4.95 -24.25
N ALA A 53 -2.09 -6.11 -24.27
CA ALA A 53 -2.76 -7.36 -24.61
C ALA A 53 -3.58 -7.86 -23.41
N PRO A 54 -4.67 -8.62 -23.62
CA PRO A 54 -5.55 -9.06 -22.54
C PRO A 54 -4.81 -9.82 -21.42
N ASP A 55 -3.80 -10.61 -21.76
CA ASP A 55 -2.96 -11.34 -20.81
C ASP A 55 -2.06 -10.43 -19.96
N MET A 56 -1.62 -9.28 -20.49
CA MET A 56 -0.89 -8.27 -19.72
C MET A 56 -1.77 -7.61 -18.66
N VAL A 57 -3.03 -7.35 -19.03
CA VAL A 57 -4.04 -6.76 -18.13
C VAL A 57 -4.46 -7.77 -17.07
N ASP A 58 -4.76 -9.01 -17.48
CA ASP A 58 -5.13 -10.10 -16.58
C ASP A 58 -4.02 -10.42 -15.58
N PHE A 59 -2.76 -10.47 -16.05
CA PHE A 59 -1.59 -10.55 -15.16
C PHE A 59 -1.63 -9.45 -14.10
N TRP A 60 -1.82 -8.20 -14.51
CA TRP A 60 -1.79 -7.08 -13.57
C TRP A 60 -2.92 -7.14 -12.55
N CYS A 61 -4.15 -7.38 -12.99
CA CYS A 61 -5.32 -7.48 -12.11
C CYS A 61 -5.18 -8.61 -11.09
N LYS A 62 -4.67 -9.77 -11.51
CA LYS A 62 -4.42 -10.90 -10.60
C LYS A 62 -3.28 -10.62 -9.63
N LYS A 63 -2.20 -10.01 -10.11
CA LYS A 63 -0.99 -9.78 -9.32
C LYS A 63 -1.14 -8.59 -8.36
N TYR A 64 -1.90 -7.56 -8.74
CA TYR A 64 -2.09 -6.31 -8.00
C TYR A 64 -3.59 -5.93 -7.91
N PRO A 65 -4.40 -6.67 -7.12
CA PRO A 65 -5.85 -6.47 -7.07
C PRO A 65 -6.27 -5.05 -6.66
N MET A 66 -5.48 -4.38 -5.83
CA MET A 66 -5.78 -3.01 -5.38
C MET A 66 -5.70 -1.96 -6.50
N GLU A 67 -4.92 -2.25 -7.55
CA GLU A 67 -4.73 -1.33 -8.69
C GLU A 67 -5.73 -1.63 -9.83
N GLN A 68 -6.49 -2.74 -9.72
CA GLN A 68 -7.42 -3.21 -10.75
C GLN A 68 -8.47 -2.15 -11.09
N THR A 69 -9.12 -1.56 -10.08
CA THR A 69 -10.19 -0.57 -10.30
C THR A 69 -9.65 0.60 -11.11
N TRP A 70 -8.54 1.20 -10.68
CA TRP A 70 -7.94 2.31 -11.39
C TRP A 70 -7.47 1.92 -12.80
N LEU A 71 -6.84 0.76 -12.97
CA LEU A 71 -6.39 0.26 -14.27
C LEU A 71 -7.56 0.14 -15.27
N LEU A 72 -8.66 -0.47 -14.83
CA LEU A 72 -9.80 -0.78 -15.70
C LEU A 72 -10.70 0.43 -15.95
N THR A 73 -10.96 1.26 -14.93
CA THR A 73 -11.96 2.33 -15.02
C THR A 73 -11.37 3.73 -15.12
N GLY A 74 -10.10 3.92 -14.74
CA GLY A 74 -9.48 5.24 -14.62
C GLY A 74 -10.00 6.07 -13.44
N VAL A 75 -10.90 5.52 -12.62
CA VAL A 75 -11.37 6.18 -11.42
C VAL A 75 -10.29 6.04 -10.34
N GLU A 76 -9.65 7.16 -10.02
CA GLU A 76 -8.82 7.27 -8.83
C GLU A 76 -9.69 7.10 -7.59
N ALA A 77 -9.19 6.32 -6.63
CA ALA A 77 -9.77 6.35 -5.31
C ALA A 77 -9.76 7.81 -4.82
N PRO A 78 -10.84 8.29 -4.18
CA PRO A 78 -10.96 9.69 -3.78
C PRO A 78 -9.72 10.16 -3.01
N ASN A 79 -9.30 11.41 -3.26
CA ASN A 79 -8.12 12.03 -2.67
C ASN A 79 -8.25 12.07 -1.14
N GLN A 80 -7.29 11.43 -0.44
CA GLN A 80 -7.37 11.08 0.97
C GLN A 80 -6.69 12.10 1.90
N ALA A 81 -6.30 13.26 1.36
CA ALA A 81 -5.57 14.31 2.07
C ALA A 81 -6.27 14.86 3.32
N GLU A 82 -7.58 14.59 3.51
CA GLU A 82 -8.35 15.01 4.70
C GLU A 82 -8.55 13.90 5.75
N PHE A 83 -8.02 12.69 5.55
CA PHE A 83 -8.09 11.60 6.52
C PHE A 83 -6.79 11.47 7.33
N PRO A 84 -6.82 11.21 8.65
CA PRO A 84 -5.61 10.99 9.46
C PRO A 84 -4.88 9.67 9.15
N PHE A 85 -5.40 8.90 8.20
CA PHE A 85 -4.75 7.78 7.56
C PHE A 85 -4.42 8.24 6.14
N ASP A 86 -3.16 8.56 5.87
CA ASP A 86 -2.66 9.00 4.55
C ASP A 86 -2.80 7.93 3.44
N ALA A 87 -3.50 6.82 3.73
CA ALA A 87 -3.45 5.55 3.04
C ALA A 87 -4.77 4.78 3.16
N PRO A 88 -5.33 4.22 2.07
CA PRO A 88 -6.51 3.35 2.17
C PRO A 88 -6.09 1.98 2.71
N VAL A 89 -6.44 1.65 3.97
CA VAL A 89 -6.21 0.29 4.49
C VAL A 89 -6.76 -0.72 3.47
N PRO A 90 -5.95 -1.68 2.99
CA PRO A 90 -6.41 -2.61 1.97
C PRO A 90 -7.66 -3.31 2.43
N ARG A 91 -8.66 -3.44 1.55
CA ARG A 91 -9.76 -4.35 1.81
C ARG A 91 -9.19 -5.76 1.95
N ASP A 92 -9.67 -6.52 2.92
CA ASP A 92 -9.32 -7.92 3.04
C ASP A 92 -9.84 -8.66 1.80
N TRP A 93 -9.06 -9.59 1.24
CA TRP A 93 -9.48 -10.42 0.11
C TRP A 93 -9.00 -11.86 0.30
N GLU A 94 -9.71 -12.79 -0.32
CA GLU A 94 -9.41 -14.21 -0.21
C GLU A 94 -7.97 -14.51 -0.69
N GLY A 95 -7.15 -15.08 0.20
CA GLY A 95 -5.75 -15.40 -0.07
C GLY A 95 -4.73 -14.28 0.19
N GLN A 96 -5.13 -13.15 0.81
CA GLN A 96 -4.19 -12.07 1.17
C GLN A 96 -3.11 -12.56 2.16
N THR A 97 -1.83 -12.38 1.82
CA THR A 97 -0.70 -12.75 2.68
C THR A 97 -0.20 -11.60 3.57
N MET A 98 0.64 -11.91 4.56
CA MET A 98 1.35 -10.88 5.32
C MET A 98 2.23 -10.02 4.40
N GLY A 99 2.87 -10.64 3.40
CA GLY A 99 3.61 -9.93 2.36
C GLY A 99 2.74 -8.92 1.60
N ASP A 100 1.49 -9.24 1.29
CA ASP A 100 0.57 -8.30 0.63
C ASP A 100 0.29 -7.07 1.50
N ARG A 101 0.04 -7.29 2.79
CA ARG A 101 -0.22 -6.21 3.76
C ARG A 101 1.01 -5.37 4.00
N LEU A 102 2.18 -5.98 4.15
CA LEU A 102 3.45 -5.29 4.32
C LEU A 102 3.78 -4.43 3.08
N ASN A 103 3.60 -4.98 1.88
CA ASN A 103 3.83 -4.28 0.63
C ASN A 103 2.94 -3.06 0.48
N TRP A 104 1.70 -3.15 0.94
CA TRP A 104 0.84 -1.98 0.97
C TRP A 104 1.39 -0.90 1.91
N VAL A 105 1.81 -1.26 3.13
CA VAL A 105 2.40 -0.29 4.07
C VAL A 105 3.69 0.34 3.50
N ILE A 106 4.49 -0.44 2.77
CA ILE A 106 5.71 0.04 2.10
C ILE A 106 5.38 1.05 1.01
N LYS A 107 4.38 0.76 0.15
CA LYS A 107 3.92 1.67 -0.91
C LYS A 107 3.36 2.97 -0.33
N GLU A 108 2.68 2.87 0.80
CA GLU A 108 2.20 4.02 1.54
C GLU A 108 3.33 4.85 2.15
N TRP A 109 4.32 4.20 2.73
CA TRP A 109 5.43 4.87 3.39
C TRP A 109 6.38 5.54 2.38
N ALA A 110 6.64 4.90 1.25
CA ALA A 110 7.72 5.29 0.35
C ALA A 110 7.22 5.50 -1.10
N SER A 111 7.34 6.76 -1.54
CA SER A 111 6.97 7.29 -2.86
C SER A 111 7.83 6.73 -4.02
N PRO A 112 7.49 6.99 -5.30
CA PRO A 112 6.69 6.15 -6.19
C PRO A 112 7.54 5.45 -7.26
N SER A 113 8.87 5.38 -7.14
CA SER A 113 9.72 4.74 -8.15
C SER A 113 10.51 3.57 -7.57
N GLY A 114 10.37 2.40 -8.18
CA GLY A 114 10.90 1.13 -7.63
C GLY A 114 12.37 1.19 -7.22
N GLU A 115 13.26 1.76 -8.05
CA GLU A 115 14.70 1.80 -7.75
C GLU A 115 15.03 2.73 -6.56
N GLN A 116 14.35 3.87 -6.47
CA GLN A 116 14.50 4.78 -5.31
C GLN A 116 13.88 4.16 -4.05
N LEU A 117 12.77 3.44 -4.20
CA LEU A 117 12.09 2.73 -3.12
C LEU A 117 13.00 1.67 -2.49
N PHE A 118 13.61 0.79 -3.29
CA PHE A 118 14.42 -0.30 -2.75
C PHE A 118 15.70 0.21 -2.08
N ALA A 119 16.38 1.18 -2.69
CA ALA A 119 17.54 1.83 -2.09
C ALA A 119 17.17 2.60 -0.80
N TYR A 120 15.99 3.21 -0.76
CA TYR A 120 15.47 3.85 0.44
C TYR A 120 15.27 2.85 1.59
N LEU A 121 14.63 1.71 1.31
CA LEU A 121 14.38 0.67 2.32
C LEU A 121 15.69 0.04 2.84
N GLU A 122 16.65 -0.23 1.94
CA GLU A 122 17.99 -0.67 2.32
C GLU A 122 18.66 0.34 3.26
N LYS A 123 18.64 1.63 2.91
CA LYS A 123 19.15 2.70 3.77
C LYS A 123 18.45 2.74 5.13
N LYS A 124 17.14 2.49 5.19
CA LYS A 124 16.38 2.44 6.45
C LYS A 124 16.75 1.24 7.33
N SER A 125 17.07 0.11 6.70
CA SER A 125 17.65 -1.06 7.38
C SER A 125 19.14 -0.88 7.76
N ARG A 126 19.74 0.29 7.45
CA ARG A 126 21.18 0.53 7.62
C ARG A 126 22.06 -0.48 6.87
N GLY A 127 21.54 -1.00 5.76
CA GLY A 127 22.21 -2.02 4.93
C GLY A 127 22.09 -3.45 5.43
N SER A 128 21.32 -3.74 6.49
CA SER A 128 21.12 -5.13 6.94
C SER A 128 20.27 -5.95 5.97
N ILE A 129 19.35 -5.29 5.24
CA ILE A 129 18.49 -5.93 4.23
C ILE A 129 18.79 -5.28 2.86
N PRO A 130 19.40 -6.01 1.91
CA PRO A 130 19.76 -5.48 0.60
C PRO A 130 18.55 -5.02 -0.22
N ALA A 131 18.72 -4.00 -1.08
CA ALA A 131 17.67 -3.56 -2.01
C ALA A 131 17.14 -4.69 -2.90
N ALA A 132 17.98 -5.66 -3.26
CA ALA A 132 17.58 -6.83 -4.03
C ALA A 132 16.56 -7.70 -3.28
N GLU A 133 16.70 -7.86 -1.96
CA GLU A 133 15.72 -8.60 -1.16
C GLU A 133 14.41 -7.84 -1.01
N TRP A 134 14.48 -6.52 -0.78
CA TRP A 134 13.30 -5.65 -0.78
C TRP A 134 12.53 -5.74 -2.10
N SER A 135 13.23 -5.76 -3.23
CA SER A 135 12.59 -5.89 -4.54
C SER A 135 11.81 -7.20 -4.68
N ARG A 136 12.34 -8.31 -4.15
CA ARG A 136 11.65 -9.61 -4.22
C ARG A 136 10.36 -9.59 -3.41
N VAL A 137 10.36 -8.97 -2.24
CA VAL A 137 9.16 -8.86 -1.42
C VAL A 137 8.14 -7.92 -2.04
N VAL A 138 8.56 -6.71 -2.43
CA VAL A 138 7.67 -5.69 -3.04
C VAL A 138 7.03 -6.17 -4.35
N LEU A 139 7.77 -6.94 -5.15
CA LEU A 139 7.27 -7.55 -6.39
C LEU A 139 6.49 -8.87 -6.14
N ARG A 140 6.24 -9.23 -4.87
CA ARG A 140 5.55 -10.46 -4.45
C ARG A 140 6.18 -11.72 -5.06
N LEU A 141 7.50 -11.77 -5.07
CA LEU A 141 8.34 -12.91 -5.47
C LEU A 141 8.86 -13.72 -4.28
N ALA A 142 8.75 -13.17 -3.07
CA ALA A 142 9.07 -13.81 -1.81
C ALA A 142 8.18 -13.25 -0.70
N GLU A 143 7.93 -14.04 0.33
CA GLU A 143 7.34 -13.55 1.58
C GLU A 143 8.38 -12.73 2.37
N PRO A 144 7.94 -11.72 3.13
CA PRO A 144 8.84 -10.91 3.95
C PRO A 144 9.45 -11.71 5.10
N THR A 145 10.70 -11.38 5.42
CA THR A 145 11.34 -11.88 6.65
C THR A 145 10.77 -11.15 7.87
N LEU A 146 10.99 -11.72 9.07
CA LEU A 146 10.62 -11.07 10.33
C LEU A 146 11.31 -9.71 10.48
N GLU A 147 12.58 -9.61 10.05
CA GLU A 147 13.36 -8.36 10.13
C GLU A 147 12.75 -7.27 9.25
N MET A 148 12.30 -7.61 8.03
CA MET A 148 11.59 -6.69 7.14
C MET A 148 10.28 -6.21 7.77
N ALA A 149 9.50 -7.13 8.34
CA ALA A 149 8.25 -6.79 9.02
C ALA A 149 8.49 -5.87 10.22
N GLN A 150 9.49 -6.18 11.05
CA GLN A 150 9.89 -5.36 12.20
C GLN A 150 10.31 -3.97 11.77
N LEU A 151 11.16 -3.83 10.74
CA LEU A 151 11.60 -2.53 10.25
C LEU A 151 10.41 -1.66 9.83
N VAL A 152 9.53 -2.19 8.97
CA VAL A 152 8.36 -1.45 8.49
C VAL A 152 7.45 -1.08 9.66
N CYS A 153 7.17 -2.00 10.58
CA CYS A 153 6.32 -1.74 11.74
C CYS A 153 6.95 -0.73 12.72
N GLN A 154 8.28 -0.68 12.85
CA GLN A 154 8.96 0.36 13.65
C GLN A 154 8.77 1.76 13.03
N PHE A 155 8.84 1.88 11.71
CA PHE A 155 8.63 3.15 11.01
C PHE A 155 7.15 3.50 10.80
N ARG A 156 6.25 2.51 10.92
CA ARG A 156 4.80 2.63 10.74
C ARG A 156 4.04 1.83 11.81
N PRO A 157 4.18 2.18 13.10
CA PRO A 157 3.61 1.42 14.20
C PRO A 157 2.09 1.29 14.12
N ARG A 158 1.42 2.29 13.55
CA ARG A 158 -0.04 2.29 13.31
C ARG A 158 -0.54 1.12 12.45
N PHE A 159 0.31 0.53 11.60
CA PHE A 159 -0.09 -0.57 10.73
C PHE A 159 0.40 -1.94 11.22
N THR A 160 1.08 -2.02 12.37
CA THR A 160 1.63 -3.28 12.90
C THR A 160 0.55 -4.36 13.04
N GLU A 161 -0.56 -3.97 13.66
CA GLU A 161 -1.66 -4.89 13.92
C GLU A 161 -2.28 -5.39 12.61
N TRP A 162 -2.49 -4.47 11.66
CA TRP A 162 -2.95 -4.80 10.31
C TRP A 162 -2.01 -5.79 9.62
N VAL A 163 -0.71 -5.49 9.57
CA VAL A 163 0.29 -6.35 8.91
C VAL A 163 0.26 -7.77 9.49
N LEU A 164 0.26 -7.89 10.82
CA LEU A 164 0.33 -9.18 11.50
C LEU A 164 -0.98 -9.96 11.44
N LEU A 165 -2.12 -9.30 11.64
CA LEU A 165 -3.41 -9.96 11.87
C LEU A 165 -4.38 -9.89 10.70
N GLY A 166 -4.13 -9.03 9.71
CA GLY A 166 -5.10 -8.74 8.65
C GLY A 166 -6.32 -7.98 9.14
N ARG A 167 -6.25 -7.39 10.34
CA ARG A 167 -7.29 -6.54 10.93
C ARG A 167 -6.68 -5.66 12.01
N VAL A 168 -7.31 -4.51 12.26
CA VAL A 168 -7.03 -3.68 13.42
C VAL A 168 -8.09 -4.03 14.48
N THR A 169 -7.69 -4.51 15.65
CA THR A 169 -8.62 -4.84 16.74
C THR A 169 -8.82 -3.66 17.70
N GLY A 170 -7.91 -2.68 17.68
CA GLY A 170 -7.98 -1.47 18.51
C GLY A 170 -8.70 -0.27 17.90
N GLU A 171 -8.88 -0.22 16.57
CA GLU A 171 -9.59 0.84 15.85
C GLU A 171 -10.56 0.18 14.85
N PRO A 172 -11.80 0.68 14.69
CA PRO A 172 -12.72 0.11 13.72
C PRO A 172 -12.14 0.30 12.31
N PRO A 173 -12.13 -0.74 11.47
CA PRO A 173 -11.64 -0.64 10.10
C PRO A 173 -12.45 0.41 9.33
N VAL A 174 -11.75 1.30 8.63
CA VAL A 174 -12.35 2.36 7.81
C VAL A 174 -12.22 1.99 6.36
N ASP A 175 -13.34 1.90 5.67
CA ASP A 175 -13.38 1.85 4.22
C ASP A 175 -13.52 3.29 3.70
N PRO A 176 -12.46 3.87 3.12
CA PRO A 176 -12.49 5.26 2.65
C PRO A 176 -13.36 5.45 1.40
N THR A 177 -13.87 4.38 0.81
CA THR A 177 -14.80 4.42 -0.33
C THR A 177 -16.26 4.20 0.09
N ASP A 178 -16.51 3.95 1.38
CA ASP A 178 -17.85 3.85 1.96
C ASP A 178 -18.07 5.00 2.95
N GLN A 179 -18.96 5.91 2.58
CA GLN A 179 -19.35 7.06 3.40
C GLN A 179 -19.86 6.64 4.79
N SER A 180 -20.54 5.50 4.90
CA SER A 180 -21.06 4.99 6.17
C SER A 180 -19.93 4.51 7.08
N SER A 181 -18.93 3.84 6.51
CA SER A 181 -17.73 3.42 7.22
C SER A 181 -16.94 4.61 7.77
N ILE A 182 -16.79 5.66 6.97
CA ILE A 182 -16.16 6.93 7.35
C ILE A 182 -16.87 7.57 8.54
N GLU A 183 -18.21 7.70 8.48
CA GLU A 183 -19.00 8.32 9.54
C GLU A 183 -18.95 7.52 10.85
N ASN A 184 -18.94 6.19 10.76
CA ASN A 184 -18.80 5.32 11.91
C ASN A 184 -17.43 5.48 12.59
N TRP A 185 -16.36 5.60 11.81
CA TRP A 185 -15.03 5.87 12.35
C TRP A 185 -14.94 7.24 13.03
N LYS A 186 -15.50 8.30 12.43
CA LYS A 186 -15.52 9.65 13.02
C LYS A 186 -16.17 9.64 14.41
N LYS A 187 -17.34 9.00 14.53
CA LYS A 187 -18.04 8.83 15.82
C LYS A 187 -17.18 8.08 16.85
N TRP A 188 -16.52 7.00 16.43
CA TRP A 188 -15.63 6.25 17.31
C TRP A 188 -14.44 7.10 17.79
N ASN A 189 -13.83 7.88 16.89
CA ASN A 189 -12.70 8.75 17.21
C ASN A 189 -13.10 9.85 18.20
N ASP A 190 -14.26 10.49 18.00
CA ASP A 190 -14.80 11.50 18.92
C ASP A 190 -15.02 10.90 20.33
N LEU A 191 -15.59 9.69 20.41
CA LEU A 191 -15.81 8.98 21.67
C LEU A 191 -14.48 8.60 22.37
N ARG A 192 -13.47 8.19 21.60
CA ARG A 192 -12.13 7.88 22.12
C ARG A 192 -11.44 9.13 22.68
N MET A 193 -11.53 10.26 21.97
CA MET A 193 -10.98 11.55 22.40
C MET A 193 -11.67 12.05 23.67
N ALA A 194 -13.00 11.95 23.73
CA ALA A 194 -13.76 12.29 24.95
C ALA A 194 -13.29 11.47 26.17
N ARG A 195 -13.11 10.15 26.02
CA ARG A 195 -12.57 9.28 27.11
C ARG A 195 -11.16 9.67 27.52
N HIS A 196 -10.28 10.02 26.58
CA HIS A 196 -8.92 10.45 26.90
C HIS A 196 -8.90 11.76 27.70
N VAL A 197 -9.73 12.73 27.30
CA VAL A 197 -9.89 13.99 28.03
C VAL A 197 -10.44 13.74 29.43
N GLU A 198 -11.42 12.85 29.58
CA GLU A 198 -11.98 12.48 30.88
C GLU A 198 -10.95 11.82 31.81
N LEU A 199 -10.16 10.87 31.30
CA LEU A 199 -9.07 10.23 32.05
C LEU A 199 -7.96 11.21 32.44
N ALA A 200 -7.59 12.13 31.55
CA ALA A 200 -6.61 13.18 31.82
C ALA A 200 -7.11 14.18 32.88
N ASN A 201 -8.41 14.49 32.87
CA ASN A 201 -9.01 15.36 33.87
C ASN A 201 -9.13 14.67 35.24
N ARG A 202 -9.47 13.38 35.28
CA ARG A 202 -9.51 12.58 36.53
C ARG A 202 -8.14 12.45 37.18
N SER A 203 -7.11 12.17 36.39
CA SER A 203 -5.73 12.08 36.88
C SER A 203 -5.21 13.43 37.42
N ARG A 204 -5.52 14.54 36.75
CA ARG A 204 -5.23 15.90 37.25
C ARG A 204 -6.00 16.24 38.53
N ALA A 205 -7.26 15.82 38.65
CA ALA A 205 -8.06 16.04 39.85
C ALA A 205 -7.54 15.25 41.06
N ALA A 206 -7.16 13.98 40.85
CA ALA A 206 -6.54 13.14 41.88
C ALA A 206 -5.18 13.70 42.35
N ALA A 207 -4.35 14.18 41.42
CA ALA A 207 -3.07 14.81 41.77
C ALA A 207 -3.24 16.10 42.60
N ARG A 208 -4.30 16.89 42.33
CA ARG A 208 -4.63 18.09 43.12
C ARG A 208 -5.16 17.77 44.52
N GLN A 209 -5.91 16.68 44.67
CA GLN A 209 -6.42 16.27 45.99
C GLN A 209 -5.30 15.78 46.92
N ASN A 210 -4.27 15.14 46.37
CA ASN A 210 -3.10 14.70 47.15
C ASN A 210 -2.18 15.86 47.58
N HIS A 211 -2.14 16.98 46.85
CA HIS A 211 -1.36 18.17 47.23
C HIS A 211 -2.08 19.12 48.19
N SER A 212 -3.37 18.91 48.45
CA SER A 212 -4.15 19.71 49.42
C SER A 212 -4.31 19.02 50.77
N GLN A 213 -3.70 17.83 50.96
CA GLN A 213 -3.71 17.06 52.21
C GLN A 213 -2.33 16.99 52.89
N GLU A 214 -1.32 17.69 52.37
CA GLU A 214 -0.05 18.01 53.03
C GLU A 214 -0.07 19.45 53.54
#